data_AF-B0EJT2-F1
#
_entry.id   AF-B0EJT2-F1
#
_cell.length_a   1.000
_cell.length_b   1.000
_cell.length_c   1.000
_cell.angle_alpha   90.00
_cell.angle_beta   90.00
_cell.angle_gamma   90.00
#
_symmetry.space_group_name_H-M   'P 1'
#
loop_
_entity.id
_entity.type
_entity.pdbx_description
1 polymer ?
#
loop_
_entity_poly.entity_id
_entity_poly.type
_entity_poly.pdbx_seq_one_letter_code
_entity_poly.pdbx_strand_id
1 'polypeptide(L)'
;MSIEGLKQIKLLLIGEIGDGKSSLGNFVLKNDVFKVSDTPNSVTKYAIGYFGEGDRNDVFVVDTPCLIDGSGFDNKNIQSIFNCVKATGLQGIVLTMNFNKFRLSHNLKYIVKFISDIFPLKDIWKHVCIARRLKPIDEKEISKLSGEFKEIIYEEKEEREKIEETKYNITYKITKYRRCKKVKYNGEVIYGESTEFNSRIITENKSKKESSDCVMM
;
A
#
# COMPACT_ATOMS: atom_id res chain seq x y z
N MET A 1 13.18 -10.50 38.42
CA MET A 1 12.17 -10.27 37.37
C MET A 1 12.29 -11.40 36.38
N SER A 2 11.30 -12.29 36.32
CA SER A 2 11.26 -13.42 35.39
C SER A 2 11.13 -12.88 33.96
N ILE A 3 12.03 -13.33 33.08
CA ILE A 3 12.08 -12.97 31.66
C ILE A 3 11.12 -13.88 30.86
N GLU A 4 9.94 -14.14 31.43
CA GLU A 4 8.90 -14.91 30.75
C GLU A 4 8.06 -13.96 29.88
N GLY A 5 8.24 -14.05 28.56
CA GLY A 5 7.13 -13.79 27.64
C GLY A 5 7.06 -12.44 26.92
N LEU A 6 8.14 -11.67 26.76
CA LEU A 6 8.12 -10.57 25.79
C LEU A 6 8.06 -11.15 24.36
N LYS A 7 6.87 -11.07 23.75
CA LYS A 7 6.62 -11.47 22.37
C LYS A 7 7.44 -10.59 21.43
N GLN A 8 8.59 -11.10 20.99
CA GLN A 8 9.45 -10.39 20.05
C GLN A 8 8.74 -10.14 18.72
N ILE A 9 8.80 -8.90 18.23
CA ILE A 9 8.24 -8.50 16.95
C ILE A 9 9.39 -8.40 15.96
N LYS A 10 9.41 -9.25 14.93
CA LYS A 10 10.43 -9.24 13.87
C LYS A 10 9.80 -8.81 12.55
N LEU A 11 10.25 -7.67 12.04
CA LEU A 11 9.73 -7.01 10.85
C LEU A 11 10.77 -7.05 9.73
N LEU A 12 10.34 -7.36 8.51
CA LEU A 12 11.16 -7.26 7.30
C LEU A 12 10.69 -6.07 6.46
N LEU A 13 11.58 -5.13 6.16
CA LEU A 13 11.28 -3.98 5.32
C LEU A 13 11.59 -4.32 3.86
N ILE A 14 10.60 -4.29 2.96
CA ILE A 14 10.78 -4.51 1.51
C ILE A 14 10.24 -3.29 0.75
N GLY A 15 10.83 -2.96 -0.38
CA GLY A 15 10.47 -1.79 -1.20
C GLY A 15 11.58 -1.43 -2.17
N GLU A 16 11.35 -0.45 -3.04
CA GLU A 16 12.32 -0.03 -4.05
C GLU A 16 13.45 0.83 -3.45
N ILE A 17 14.49 1.09 -4.26
CA ILE A 17 15.53 2.08 -3.93
C ILE A 17 14.85 3.45 -3.75
N GLY A 18 15.19 4.14 -2.67
CA GLY A 18 14.65 5.47 -2.38
C GLY A 18 13.22 5.49 -1.82
N ASP A 19 12.61 4.33 -1.54
CA ASP A 19 11.29 4.30 -0.88
C ASP A 19 11.36 4.59 0.63
N GLY A 20 12.58 4.66 1.20
CA GLY A 20 12.81 5.06 2.59
C GLY A 20 12.78 3.92 3.60
N LYS A 21 13.10 2.68 3.20
CA LYS A 21 13.17 1.51 4.09
C LYS A 21 14.08 1.75 5.30
N SER A 22 15.34 2.11 5.07
CA SER A 22 16.32 2.36 6.14
C SER A 22 15.86 3.47 7.10
N SER A 23 15.30 4.57 6.57
CA SER A 23 14.74 5.65 7.40
C SER A 23 13.55 5.18 8.24
N LEU A 24 12.66 4.37 7.65
CA LEU A 24 11.54 3.76 8.37
C LEU A 24 12.04 2.80 9.44
N GLY A 25 13.09 2.03 9.17
CA GLY A 25 13.72 1.15 10.14
C GLY A 25 14.23 1.92 11.36
N ASN A 26 14.99 2.99 11.15
CA ASN A 26 15.48 3.82 12.26
C ASN A 26 14.34 4.42 13.08
N PHE A 27 13.28 4.90 12.39
CA PHE A 27 12.09 5.42 13.04
C PHE A 27 11.38 4.37 13.91
N VAL A 28 11.18 3.15 13.39
CA VAL A 28 10.54 2.05 14.13
C VAL A 28 11.38 1.62 15.33
N LEU A 29 12.71 1.55 15.15
CA LEU A 29 13.65 1.13 16.19
C LEU A 29 13.92 2.20 17.25
N LYS A 30 13.54 3.47 17.01
CA LYS A 30 13.99 4.64 17.77
C LYS A 30 15.53 4.68 17.91
N ASN A 31 16.24 4.24 16.87
CA ASN A 31 17.70 4.14 16.86
C ASN A 31 18.25 4.33 15.44
N ASP A 32 19.29 5.15 15.27
CA ASP A 32 19.91 5.47 13.98
C ASP A 32 21.00 4.45 13.57
N VAL A 33 20.57 3.19 13.37
CA VAL A 33 21.46 2.05 13.05
C VAL A 33 21.59 1.77 11.56
N PHE A 34 20.55 2.06 10.78
CA PHE A 34 20.58 1.91 9.32
C PHE A 34 21.11 3.19 8.67
N LYS A 35 22.04 3.01 7.74
CA LYS A 35 22.58 4.14 6.97
C LYS A 35 21.54 4.64 5.96
N VAL A 36 21.18 5.91 6.05
CA VAL A 36 20.27 6.60 5.12
C VAL A 36 21.08 7.44 4.13
N SER A 37 20.61 7.52 2.88
CA SER A 37 21.19 8.39 1.85
C SER A 37 20.11 8.82 0.86
N ASP A 38 20.19 10.06 0.41
CA ASP A 38 19.34 10.62 -0.65
C ASP A 38 19.93 10.41 -2.06
N THR A 39 21.08 9.73 -2.16
CA THR A 39 21.68 9.41 -3.45
C THR A 39 20.89 8.32 -4.20
N PRO A 40 20.87 8.32 -5.54
CA PRO A 40 20.17 7.31 -6.33
C PRO A 40 20.81 5.92 -6.24
N ASN A 41 21.98 5.80 -5.60
CA ASN A 41 22.70 4.54 -5.45
C ASN A 41 22.22 3.80 -4.19
N SER A 42 22.00 2.49 -4.32
CA SER A 42 21.68 1.66 -3.15
C SER A 42 22.83 1.68 -2.15
N VAL A 43 22.55 2.17 -0.94
CA VAL A 43 23.52 2.19 0.17
C VAL A 43 23.49 0.88 0.94
N THR A 44 22.31 0.27 1.07
CA THR A 44 22.12 -1.07 1.63
C THR A 44 22.49 -2.11 0.58
N LYS A 45 23.56 -2.88 0.84
CA LYS A 45 24.07 -3.93 -0.07
C LYS A 45 23.68 -5.37 0.35
N TYR A 46 23.29 -5.55 1.61
CA TYR A 46 22.92 -6.85 2.19
C TYR A 46 21.79 -6.64 3.19
N ALA A 47 20.99 -7.68 3.42
CA ALA A 47 19.96 -7.63 4.45
C ALA A 47 20.64 -7.60 5.83
N ILE A 48 20.30 -6.59 6.63
CA ILE A 48 20.87 -6.35 7.96
C ILE A 48 19.74 -6.07 8.94
N GLY A 49 19.88 -6.50 10.20
CA GLY A 49 18.84 -6.28 11.20
C GLY A 49 19.39 -5.95 12.57
N TYR A 50 18.61 -5.15 13.30
CA TYR A 50 18.96 -4.61 14.61
C TYR A 50 17.73 -4.57 15.53
N PHE A 51 18.00 -4.54 16.83
CA PHE A 51 16.98 -4.31 17.86
C PHE A 51 16.81 -2.82 18.14
N GLY A 52 15.62 -2.46 18.62
CA GLY A 52 15.30 -1.09 18.99
C GLY A 52 15.87 -0.69 20.34
N GLU A 53 15.80 0.60 20.64
CA GLU A 53 16.22 1.15 21.92
C GLU A 53 15.04 1.42 22.86
N GLY A 54 15.31 1.42 24.17
CA GLY A 54 14.32 1.74 25.20
C GLY A 54 13.10 0.81 25.17
N ASP A 55 11.92 1.40 24.95
CA ASP A 55 10.64 0.71 24.85
C ASP A 55 10.45 -0.08 23.54
N ARG A 56 11.48 -0.13 22.68
CA ARG A 56 11.52 -0.91 21.42
C ARG A 56 12.54 -2.05 21.44
N ASN A 57 13.09 -2.42 22.60
CA ASN A 57 14.09 -3.47 22.73
C ASN A 57 13.59 -4.89 22.35
N ASP A 58 12.26 -5.08 22.26
CA ASP A 58 11.59 -6.29 21.81
C ASP A 58 11.28 -6.30 20.29
N VAL A 59 11.53 -5.18 19.61
CA VAL A 59 11.33 -5.02 18.16
C VAL A 59 12.66 -5.22 17.44
N PHE A 60 12.68 -6.18 16.51
CA PHE A 60 13.77 -6.44 15.60
C PHE A 60 13.33 -6.06 14.18
N VAL A 61 14.11 -5.23 13.51
CA VAL A 61 13.82 -4.81 12.13
C VAL A 61 14.95 -5.27 11.24
N VAL A 62 14.60 -5.85 10.10
CA VAL A 62 15.52 -6.19 9.01
C VAL A 62 15.30 -5.21 7.87
N ASP A 63 16.31 -4.39 7.58
CA ASP A 63 16.38 -3.59 6.35
C ASP A 63 16.96 -4.44 5.22
N THR A 64 16.33 -4.38 4.04
CA THR A 64 16.75 -5.18 2.89
C THR A 64 17.33 -4.32 1.78
N PRO A 65 18.27 -4.84 0.99
CA PRO A 65 18.62 -4.24 -0.29
C PRO A 65 17.40 -4.26 -1.24
N CYS A 66 17.49 -3.52 -2.34
CA CYS A 66 16.47 -3.58 -3.37
C CYS A 66 16.49 -4.94 -4.07
N LEU A 67 15.31 -5.52 -4.32
CA LEU A 67 15.16 -6.79 -5.04
C LEU A 67 15.56 -6.69 -6.52
N ILE A 68 15.52 -5.48 -7.07
CA ILE A 68 15.69 -5.21 -8.50
C ILE A 68 16.82 -4.20 -8.67
N ASP A 69 17.83 -4.57 -9.44
CA ASP A 69 18.87 -3.65 -9.93
C ASP A 69 18.63 -3.28 -11.40
N GLY A 70 19.46 -2.39 -11.96
CA GLY A 70 19.32 -1.93 -13.35
C GLY A 70 19.39 -3.02 -14.43
N SER A 71 19.65 -4.29 -14.07
CA SER A 71 19.72 -5.44 -14.96
C SER A 71 18.65 -6.52 -14.70
N GLY A 72 17.83 -6.37 -13.65
CA GLY A 72 16.78 -7.33 -13.29
C GLY A 72 16.85 -7.78 -11.83
N PHE A 73 16.51 -9.05 -11.57
CA PHE A 73 16.59 -9.62 -10.22
C PHE A 73 18.04 -9.74 -9.76
N ASP A 74 18.35 -9.14 -8.62
CA ASP A 74 19.61 -9.42 -7.96
C ASP A 74 19.46 -10.68 -7.09
N ASN A 75 19.86 -11.81 -7.66
CA ASN A 75 19.84 -13.12 -6.99
C ASN A 75 20.59 -13.10 -5.65
N LYS A 76 21.61 -12.25 -5.49
CA LYS A 76 22.35 -12.12 -4.23
C LYS A 76 21.49 -11.42 -3.18
N ASN A 77 20.75 -10.38 -3.56
CA ASN A 77 19.83 -9.68 -2.67
C ASN A 77 18.68 -10.57 -2.23
N ILE A 78 18.11 -11.33 -3.17
CA ILE A 78 17.07 -12.32 -2.88
C ILE A 78 17.58 -13.38 -1.89
N GLN A 79 18.75 -13.97 -2.15
CA GLN A 79 19.34 -14.97 -1.25
C GLN A 79 19.66 -14.38 0.13
N SER A 80 20.13 -13.13 0.18
CA SER A 80 20.39 -12.44 1.44
C SER A 80 19.12 -12.29 2.27
N ILE A 81 18.00 -11.91 1.64
CA ILE A 81 16.69 -11.82 2.30
C ILE A 81 16.22 -13.20 2.75
N PHE A 82 16.30 -14.21 1.89
CA PHE A 82 15.90 -15.58 2.22
C PHE A 82 16.68 -16.13 3.41
N ASN A 83 18.00 -15.98 3.42
CA ASN A 83 18.86 -16.41 4.51
C ASN A 83 18.54 -15.66 5.81
N CYS A 84 18.26 -14.36 5.72
CA CYS A 84 17.87 -13.56 6.88
C CYS A 84 16.52 -14.04 7.45
N VAL A 85 15.52 -14.24 6.60
CA VAL A 85 14.19 -14.75 6.99
C VAL A 85 14.31 -16.11 7.66
N LYS A 86 15.09 -17.02 7.07
CA LYS A 86 15.30 -18.38 7.59
C LYS A 86 15.99 -18.38 8.95
N ALA A 87 16.96 -17.49 9.16
CA ALA A 87 17.70 -17.40 10.42
C ALA A 87 16.90 -16.70 11.54
N THR A 88 16.11 -15.69 11.19
CA THR A 88 15.47 -14.82 12.18
C THR A 88 14.05 -15.27 12.54
N GLY A 89 13.31 -15.82 11.58
CA GLY A 89 11.85 -15.94 11.63
C GLY A 89 11.19 -14.55 11.60
N LEU A 90 10.06 -14.41 10.92
CA LEU A 90 9.38 -13.11 10.78
C LEU A 90 7.94 -13.17 11.25
N GLN A 91 7.49 -12.08 11.89
CA GLN A 91 6.09 -11.89 12.27
C GLN A 91 5.35 -10.95 11.30
N GLY A 92 6.08 -10.09 10.58
CA GLY A 92 5.48 -9.18 9.61
C GLY A 92 6.44 -8.71 8.53
N ILE A 93 5.85 -8.31 7.40
CA ILE A 93 6.53 -7.69 6.26
C ILE A 93 5.97 -6.28 6.10
N VAL A 94 6.86 -5.30 6.00
CA VAL A 94 6.52 -3.90 5.77
C VAL A 94 6.88 -3.54 4.33
N LEU A 95 5.85 -3.44 3.49
CA LEU A 95 6.01 -2.96 2.11
C LEU A 95 6.09 -1.43 2.11
N THR A 96 7.29 -0.91 1.93
CA THR A 96 7.59 0.51 1.94
C THR A 96 7.41 1.09 0.55
N MET A 97 6.63 2.18 0.43
CA MET A 97 6.28 2.81 -0.84
C MET A 97 6.53 4.32 -0.81
N ASN A 98 7.09 4.86 -1.91
CA ASN A 98 7.29 6.30 -2.09
C ASN A 98 5.98 7.01 -2.52
N PHE A 99 5.63 8.11 -1.84
CA PHE A 99 4.41 8.86 -2.11
C PHE A 99 4.37 9.61 -3.43
N ASN A 100 5.54 9.93 -4.01
CA ASN A 100 5.63 10.64 -5.28
C ASN A 100 5.27 9.74 -6.48
N LYS A 101 5.17 8.42 -6.26
CA LYS A 101 4.78 7.46 -7.29
C LYS A 101 3.27 7.18 -7.20
N PHE A 102 2.50 7.87 -8.03
CA PHE A 102 1.04 7.70 -8.12
C PHE A 102 0.61 6.45 -8.91
N ARG A 103 1.55 5.78 -9.58
CA ARG A 103 1.31 4.55 -10.35
C ARG A 103 2.04 3.38 -9.69
N LEU A 104 1.38 2.21 -9.68
CA LEU A 104 2.03 0.94 -9.35
C LEU A 104 3.12 0.69 -10.39
N SER A 105 4.37 0.77 -9.97
CA SER A 105 5.52 0.48 -10.83
C SER A 105 5.54 -1.02 -11.19
N HIS A 106 6.26 -1.35 -12.26
CA HIS A 106 6.56 -2.75 -12.57
C HIS A 106 7.31 -3.41 -11.41
N ASN A 107 8.27 -2.70 -10.81
CA ASN A 107 9.06 -3.16 -9.66
C ASN A 107 8.20 -3.56 -8.46
N LEU A 108 7.16 -2.78 -8.14
CA LEU A 108 6.24 -3.10 -7.06
C LEU A 108 5.41 -4.35 -7.34
N LYS A 109 4.95 -4.54 -8.59
CA LYS A 109 4.27 -5.78 -9.00
C LYS A 109 5.18 -7.00 -8.82
N TYR A 110 6.47 -6.85 -9.15
CA TYR A 110 7.46 -7.90 -8.93
C TYR A 110 7.72 -8.16 -7.44
N ILE A 111 7.81 -7.13 -6.60
CA ILE A 111 7.90 -7.28 -5.14
C ILE A 111 6.70 -8.08 -4.59
N VAL A 112 5.49 -7.74 -5.02
CA VAL A 112 4.26 -8.44 -4.61
C VAL A 112 4.29 -9.92 -5.05
N LYS A 113 4.74 -10.18 -6.28
CA LYS A 113 4.94 -11.54 -6.77
C LYS A 113 6.00 -12.29 -5.95
N PHE A 114 7.13 -11.67 -5.67
CA PHE A 114 8.20 -12.23 -4.87
C PHE A 114 7.75 -12.63 -3.45
N ILE A 115 6.97 -11.78 -2.79
CA ILE A 115 6.38 -12.11 -1.47
C ILE A 115 5.49 -13.35 -1.59
N SER A 116 4.70 -13.44 -2.66
CA SER A 116 3.83 -14.60 -2.92
C SER A 116 4.63 -15.88 -3.19
N ASP A 117 5.76 -15.76 -3.89
CA ASP A 117 6.61 -16.89 -4.28
C ASP A 117 7.44 -17.42 -3.10
N ILE A 118 8.00 -16.54 -2.24
CA ILE A 118 8.79 -16.94 -1.07
C ILE A 118 7.91 -17.47 0.06
N PHE A 119 6.73 -16.89 0.23
CA PHE A 119 5.80 -17.25 1.30
C PHE A 119 4.50 -17.77 0.69
N PRO A 120 4.46 -19.03 0.21
CA PRO A 120 3.26 -19.65 -0.36
C PRO A 120 2.24 -20.02 0.72
N LEU A 121 2.02 -19.12 1.67
CA LEU A 121 1.04 -19.20 2.73
C LEU A 121 -0.18 -18.38 2.30
N LYS A 122 -1.37 -19.00 2.26
CA LYS A 122 -2.63 -18.30 1.91
C LYS A 122 -2.85 -17.02 2.75
N ASP A 123 -2.33 -17.02 3.97
CA ASP A 123 -2.53 -15.96 4.95
C ASP A 123 -1.36 -14.97 5.04
N ILE A 124 -0.35 -15.04 4.16
CA ILE A 124 0.81 -14.14 4.22
C ILE A 124 0.41 -12.67 4.26
N TRP A 125 -0.64 -12.30 3.52
CA TRP A 125 -1.14 -10.93 3.43
C TRP A 125 -1.70 -10.40 4.76
N LYS A 126 -2.09 -11.27 5.70
CA LYS A 126 -2.46 -10.86 7.07
C LYS A 126 -1.25 -10.36 7.88
N HIS A 127 -0.04 -10.69 7.41
CA HIS A 127 1.23 -10.30 8.01
C HIS A 127 1.95 -9.22 7.20
N VAL A 128 1.33 -8.68 6.13
CA VAL A 128 1.91 -7.61 5.33
C VAL A 128 1.22 -6.29 5.69
N CYS A 129 1.99 -5.28 6.06
CA CYS A 129 1.51 -3.91 6.15
C CYS A 129 2.18 -3.02 5.11
N ILE A 130 1.49 -2.00 4.64
CA ILE A 130 2.04 -1.01 3.71
C ILE A 130 2.44 0.23 4.51
N ALA A 131 3.71 0.60 4.43
CA ALA A 131 4.22 1.85 4.99
C ALA A 131 4.44 2.86 3.87
N ARG A 132 3.85 4.05 4.03
CA ARG A 132 3.97 5.13 3.06
C ARG A 132 4.41 6.39 3.79
N ARG A 133 5.50 7.01 3.31
CA ARG A 133 5.93 8.32 3.81
C ARG A 133 4.90 9.36 3.40
N LEU A 134 4.15 9.92 4.34
CA LEU A 134 3.29 11.06 4.05
C LEU A 134 4.14 12.32 3.90
N LYS A 135 3.70 13.29 3.08
CA LYS A 135 4.27 14.63 3.16
C LYS A 135 4.09 15.13 4.60
N PRO A 136 5.09 15.82 5.18
CA PRO A 136 4.87 16.56 6.41
C PRO A 136 3.60 17.38 6.25
N ILE A 137 2.69 17.23 7.20
CA ILE A 137 1.47 18.00 7.23
C ILE A 137 1.88 19.45 7.45
N ASP A 138 1.63 20.32 6.48
CA ASP A 138 1.85 21.76 6.67
C ASP A 138 0.72 22.29 7.55
N GLU A 139 1.03 22.54 8.82
CA GLU A 139 0.10 23.11 9.79
C GLU A 139 -0.48 24.44 9.29
N LYS A 140 0.29 25.24 8.52
CA LYS A 140 -0.21 26.48 7.94
C LYS A 140 -1.26 26.20 6.88
N GLU A 141 -1.04 25.20 6.02
CA GLU A 141 -2.01 24.80 5.01
C GLU A 141 -3.30 24.26 5.65
N ILE A 142 -3.19 23.45 6.71
CA ILE A 142 -4.35 23.00 7.48
C ILE A 142 -5.07 24.16 8.15
N SER A 143 -4.35 25.07 8.80
CA SER A 143 -4.94 26.23 9.48
C SER A 143 -5.69 27.13 8.48
N LYS A 144 -5.14 27.30 7.28
CA LYS A 144 -5.80 28.03 6.20
C LYS A 144 -7.07 27.32 5.73
N LEU A 145 -7.00 26.02 5.46
CA LEU A 145 -8.15 25.23 5.01
C LEU A 145 -9.26 25.19 6.06
N SER A 146 -8.92 25.02 7.34
CA SER A 146 -9.87 25.00 8.45
C SER A 146 -10.45 26.38 8.78
N GLY A 147 -9.69 27.45 8.53
CA GLY A 147 -10.18 28.83 8.63
C GLY A 147 -11.10 29.23 7.48
N GLU A 148 -10.87 28.71 6.26
CA GLU A 148 -11.63 29.06 5.06
C GLU A 148 -12.88 28.18 4.87
N PHE A 149 -12.78 26.89 5.20
CA PHE A 149 -13.82 25.91 4.97
C PHE A 149 -14.30 25.31 6.29
N LYS A 150 -15.63 25.34 6.47
CA LYS A 150 -16.31 24.64 7.55
C LYS A 150 -16.24 23.13 7.34
N GLU A 151 -16.33 22.70 6.09
CA GLU A 151 -16.37 21.28 5.76
C GLU A 151 -15.74 21.01 4.40
N ILE A 152 -14.96 19.93 4.30
CA ILE A 152 -14.42 19.44 3.03
C ILE A 152 -14.86 17.98 2.91
N ILE A 153 -15.79 17.74 1.98
CA ILE A 153 -16.39 16.43 1.70
C ILE A 153 -15.93 15.99 0.32
N TYR A 154 -16.02 14.69 0.06
CA TYR A 154 -15.92 14.18 -1.30
C TYR A 154 -17.21 13.48 -1.68
N GLU A 155 -17.73 13.84 -2.85
CA GLU A 155 -18.90 13.19 -3.45
C GLU A 155 -18.43 12.20 -4.50
N GLU A 156 -19.05 11.02 -4.51
CA GLU A 156 -18.78 9.96 -5.48
C GLU A 156 -19.96 9.78 -6.44
N LYS A 157 -19.65 9.54 -7.71
CA LYS A 157 -20.62 9.26 -8.77
C LYS A 157 -20.17 8.01 -9.52
N GLU A 158 -21.12 7.13 -9.84
CA GLU A 158 -20.91 5.97 -10.70
C GLU A 158 -21.56 6.22 -12.07
N GLU A 159 -20.83 5.97 -13.15
CA GLU A 159 -21.33 6.02 -14.52
C GLU A 159 -21.21 4.63 -15.15
N ARG A 160 -22.24 4.23 -15.89
CA ARG A 160 -22.31 2.93 -16.57
C ARG A 160 -22.39 3.15 -18.07
N GLU A 161 -21.36 2.71 -18.77
CA GLU A 161 -21.28 2.75 -20.22
C GLU A 161 -21.35 1.32 -20.76
N LYS A 162 -22.27 1.07 -21.70
CA LYS A 162 -22.39 -0.24 -22.34
C LYS A 162 -21.33 -0.37 -23.42
N ILE A 163 -20.44 -1.35 -23.27
CA ILE A 163 -19.32 -1.57 -24.19
C ILE A 163 -19.71 -2.58 -25.27
N GLU A 164 -20.40 -3.65 -24.88
CA GLU A 164 -20.71 -4.77 -25.77
C GLU A 164 -22.05 -5.39 -25.41
N GLU A 165 -22.75 -5.90 -26.41
CA GLU A 165 -23.97 -6.67 -26.25
C GLU A 165 -23.98 -7.87 -27.18
N THR A 166 -24.18 -9.04 -26.59
CA THR A 166 -24.41 -10.29 -27.31
C THR A 166 -25.85 -10.74 -27.13
N LYS A 167 -26.21 -11.86 -27.77
CA LYS A 167 -27.52 -12.51 -27.56
C LYS A 167 -27.76 -12.87 -26.08
N TYR A 168 -26.70 -13.23 -25.35
CA TYR A 168 -26.81 -13.76 -23.99
C TYR A 168 -26.43 -12.76 -22.93
N ASN A 169 -25.49 -11.85 -23.21
CA ASN A 169 -24.86 -11.01 -22.18
C ASN A 169 -24.76 -9.54 -22.59
N ILE A 170 -24.71 -8.64 -21.61
CA ILE A 170 -24.36 -7.23 -21.77
C ILE A 170 -23.12 -6.94 -20.93
N THR A 171 -22.12 -6.31 -21.55
CA THR A 171 -20.89 -5.89 -20.86
C THR A 171 -20.92 -4.38 -20.63
N TYR A 172 -20.70 -3.97 -19.38
CA TYR A 172 -20.66 -2.58 -18.95
C TYR A 172 -19.27 -2.19 -18.46
N LYS A 173 -18.82 -1.00 -18.83
CA LYS A 173 -17.77 -0.27 -18.12
C LYS A 173 -18.44 0.52 -17.00
N ILE A 174 -18.06 0.22 -15.78
CA ILE A 174 -18.44 1.01 -14.61
C ILE A 174 -17.27 1.90 -14.27
N THR A 175 -17.45 3.22 -14.36
CA THR A 175 -16.45 4.20 -13.99
C THR A 175 -16.93 4.97 -12.76
N LYS A 176 -16.08 5.05 -11.73
CA LYS A 176 -16.35 5.81 -10.52
C LYS A 176 -15.52 7.08 -10.53
N TYR A 177 -16.23 8.18 -10.33
CA TYR A 177 -15.70 9.51 -10.23
C TYR A 177 -15.84 10.04 -8.82
N ARG A 178 -14.88 10.84 -8.38
CA ARG A 178 -14.92 11.54 -7.11
C ARG A 178 -14.59 13.01 -7.35
N ARG A 179 -15.37 13.89 -6.72
CA ARG A 179 -15.12 15.35 -6.73
C ARG A 179 -15.06 15.87 -5.31
N CYS A 180 -14.21 16.87 -5.08
CA CYS A 180 -14.15 17.57 -3.80
C CYS A 180 -15.31 18.58 -3.71
N LYS A 181 -15.96 18.65 -2.56
CA LYS A 181 -16.96 19.66 -2.21
C LYS A 181 -16.51 20.38 -0.95
N LYS A 182 -16.22 21.67 -1.08
CA LYS A 182 -15.79 22.52 0.01
C LYS A 182 -16.94 23.44 0.41
N VAL A 183 -17.32 23.42 1.67
CA VAL A 183 -18.39 24.25 2.24
C VAL A 183 -17.74 25.31 3.12
N LYS A 184 -17.95 26.58 2.80
CA LYS A 184 -17.50 27.71 3.62
C LYS A 184 -18.43 27.96 4.79
N TYR A 185 -17.98 28.74 5.78
CA TYR A 185 -18.78 29.09 6.96
C TYR A 185 -20.03 29.92 6.63
N ASN A 186 -19.99 30.71 5.55
CA ASN A 186 -21.14 31.46 5.04
C ASN A 186 -22.14 30.59 4.25
N GLY A 187 -21.91 29.29 4.11
CA GLY A 187 -22.75 28.35 3.37
C GLY A 187 -22.44 28.25 1.87
N GLU A 188 -21.49 29.02 1.34
CA GLU A 188 -21.05 28.91 -0.05
C GLU A 188 -20.39 27.54 -0.31
N VAL A 189 -20.73 26.92 -1.44
CA VAL A 189 -20.24 25.60 -1.83
C VAL A 189 -19.37 25.70 -3.08
N ILE A 190 -18.13 25.22 -2.97
CA ILE A 190 -17.18 25.14 -4.08
C ILE A 190 -17.00 23.67 -4.46
N TYR A 191 -17.23 23.36 -5.74
CA TYR A 191 -16.98 22.05 -6.31
C TYR A 191 -15.62 22.04 -7.03
N GLY A 192 -14.79 21.05 -6.71
CA GLY A 192 -13.60 20.73 -7.47
C GLY A 192 -13.93 19.91 -8.72
N GLU A 193 -12.92 19.72 -9.54
CA GLU A 193 -13.01 18.87 -10.74
C GLU A 193 -13.34 17.41 -10.37
N SER A 194 -14.03 16.75 -11.28
CA SER A 194 -14.37 15.33 -11.17
C SER A 194 -13.20 14.49 -11.66
N THR A 195 -12.69 13.61 -10.81
CA THR A 195 -11.57 12.72 -11.13
C THR A 195 -12.02 11.26 -11.15
N GLU A 196 -11.67 10.52 -12.21
CA GLU A 196 -11.81 9.06 -12.22
C GLU A 196 -10.82 8.46 -11.22
N PHE A 197 -11.31 7.66 -10.28
CA PHE A 197 -10.46 7.00 -9.28
C PHE A 197 -10.54 5.48 -9.33
N ASN A 198 -11.55 4.93 -10.00
CA ASN A 198 -11.75 3.50 -10.16
C ASN A 198 -12.58 3.22 -11.41
N SER A 199 -12.18 2.21 -12.18
CA SER A 199 -13.02 1.66 -13.24
C SER A 199 -12.94 0.14 -13.25
N ARG A 200 -14.05 -0.51 -13.61
CA ARG A 200 -14.16 -1.98 -13.73
C ARG A 200 -15.09 -2.35 -14.87
N ILE A 201 -14.88 -3.54 -15.44
CA ILE A 201 -15.74 -4.12 -16.47
C ILE A 201 -16.56 -5.23 -15.82
N ILE A 202 -17.86 -5.24 -16.07
CA ILE A 202 -18.77 -6.30 -15.63
C ILE A 202 -19.55 -6.85 -16.83
N THR A 203 -19.90 -8.13 -16.78
CA THR A 203 -20.75 -8.77 -17.79
C THR A 203 -21.96 -9.39 -17.08
N GLU A 204 -23.15 -9.02 -17.52
CA GLU A 204 -24.43 -9.48 -16.96
C GLU A 204 -25.18 -10.32 -18.00
N ASN A 205 -25.75 -11.45 -17.57
CA ASN A 205 -26.58 -12.31 -18.43
C ASN A 205 -27.99 -11.70 -18.58
N LYS A 206 -28.53 -11.69 -19.79
CA LYS A 206 -29.86 -11.16 -20.11
C LYS A 206 -31.01 -12.01 -19.56
N SER A 207 -30.77 -13.29 -19.25
CA SER A 207 -31.79 -14.23 -18.79
C SER A 207 -31.93 -14.23 -17.26
N LYS A 208 -32.70 -13.27 -16.72
CA LYS A 208 -33.43 -13.38 -15.44
C LYS A 208 -34.44 -12.23 -15.30
N LYS A 209 -35.46 -12.23 -16.16
CA LYS A 209 -36.66 -11.39 -15.97
C LYS A 209 -37.84 -11.97 -16.75
N GLU A 210 -38.39 -13.11 -16.31
CA GLU A 210 -39.74 -13.54 -16.73
C GLU A 210 -40.35 -14.53 -15.72
N SER A 211 -41.53 -14.11 -15.23
CA SER A 211 -42.68 -14.83 -14.63
C SER A 211 -42.48 -15.97 -13.61
N SER A 212 -42.77 -15.67 -12.34
CA SER A 212 -43.34 -16.64 -11.39
C SER A 212 -44.84 -16.40 -11.24
N ASP A 213 -45.61 -16.54 -12.32
CA ASP A 213 -47.05 -16.78 -12.25
C ASP A 213 -47.27 -18.27 -12.51
N CYS A 214 -47.22 -19.06 -11.44
CA CYS A 214 -47.74 -20.43 -11.43
C CYS A 214 -49.19 -20.36 -10.92
N VAL A 215 -50.14 -20.35 -11.85
CA VAL A 215 -51.52 -20.78 -11.57
C VAL A 215 -51.50 -22.29 -11.50
N MET A 216 -51.77 -22.85 -10.32
CA MET A 216 -52.06 -24.28 -10.16
C MET A 216 -53.55 -24.47 -10.44
N MET A 217 -53.87 -25.31 -11.44
CA MET A 217 -55.20 -25.93 -11.59
C MET A 217 -55.46 -26.93 -10.47
#